data_AF-S2E1P8-F1
#
_entry.id   AF-S2E1P8-F1
#
_cell.length_a   1.000
_cell.length_b   1.000
_cell.length_c   1.000
_cell.angle_alpha   90.00
_cell.angle_beta   90.00
_cell.angle_gamma   90.00
#
_symmetry.space_group_name_H-M   'P 1'
#
loop_
_entity.id
_entity.type
_entity.pdbx_description
1 polymer ?
#
loop_
_entity_poly.entity_id
_entity_poly.type
_entity_poly.pdbx_seq_one_letter_code
_entity_poly.pdbx_strand_id
1 'polypeptide(L)'
;MSVIAPNFKFSEFVKSILDNVFWILLLFTLIGIPAVQVILFYIEMPVINGELLTPFLALTWLADPSRTLPILKAFMTTDLFRIAAFPGFGFAALIAAGTIFIERKMLAKLQLRVGPFYCGKVEGILQLMGDGLKLISKEIIIPAKADKPIFWAAPVIFVATAAAFVALIPVAPGWVVADVDVGLLAVFAIIGFFP
;
A
#
# COMPACT_ATOMS: atom_id res chain seq x y z
N MET A 1 23.90 -15.98 33.04
CA MET A 1 24.57 -15.55 31.78
C MET A 1 23.53 -15.58 30.67
N SER A 2 23.12 -14.40 30.18
CA SER A 2 22.21 -14.29 29.04
C SER A 2 22.98 -14.57 27.76
N VAL A 3 22.46 -15.49 26.94
CA VAL A 3 23.10 -16.05 25.72
C VAL A 3 22.91 -15.12 24.49
N ILE A 4 22.38 -13.90 24.67
CA ILE A 4 21.86 -13.11 23.54
C ILE A 4 22.90 -12.14 22.92
N ALA A 5 24.02 -11.82 23.57
CA ALA A 5 25.13 -11.10 22.92
C ALA A 5 26.42 -11.21 23.75
N PRO A 6 27.38 -12.08 23.40
CA PRO A 6 28.58 -12.28 24.23
C PRO A 6 29.53 -11.05 24.23
N ASN A 7 29.38 -10.13 23.28
CA ASN A 7 30.28 -8.98 23.09
C ASN A 7 29.55 -7.73 22.58
N PHE A 8 28.56 -7.20 23.31
CA PHE A 8 28.01 -5.88 22.99
C PHE A 8 29.06 -4.81 23.32
N LYS A 9 29.82 -4.36 22.32
CA LYS A 9 30.71 -3.20 22.43
C LYS A 9 29.98 -1.98 21.89
N PHE A 10 29.97 -0.89 22.68
CA PHE A 10 29.35 0.37 22.28
C PHE A 10 29.89 0.88 20.93
N SER A 11 31.17 0.63 20.62
CA SER A 11 31.76 1.00 19.33
C SER A 11 31.15 0.24 18.14
N GLU A 12 30.82 -1.05 18.30
CA GLU A 12 30.20 -1.86 17.24
C GLU A 12 28.74 -1.45 17.03
N PHE A 13 28.04 -1.06 18.10
CA PHE A 13 26.70 -0.49 18.02
C PHE A 13 26.69 0.84 17.26
N VAL A 14 27.58 1.78 17.61
CA VAL A 14 27.70 3.07 16.93
C VAL A 14 28.10 2.88 15.46
N LYS A 15 29.03 1.96 15.18
CA LYS A 15 29.43 1.62 13.80
C LYS A 15 28.25 1.06 12.99
N SER A 16 27.48 0.14 13.57
CA SER A 16 26.29 -0.43 12.91
C SER A 16 25.22 0.62 12.62
N ILE A 17 24.98 1.56 13.55
CA ILE A 17 24.05 2.68 13.29
C ILE A 17 24.56 3.55 12.16
N LEU A 18 25.84 3.93 12.18
CA LEU A 18 26.43 4.77 11.13
C LEU A 18 26.39 4.09 9.77
N ASP A 19 26.72 2.79 9.69
CA ASP A 19 26.64 2.02 8.46
C ASP A 19 25.19 1.94 7.95
N ASN A 20 24.21 1.67 8.83
CA ASN A 20 22.80 1.63 8.43
C ASN A 20 22.29 3.00 7.96
N VAL A 21 22.62 4.08 8.66
CA VAL A 21 22.23 5.45 8.28
C VAL A 21 22.86 5.82 6.93
N PHE A 22 24.13 5.46 6.74
CA PHE A 22 24.83 5.66 5.47
C PHE A 22 24.12 4.93 4.32
N TRP A 23 23.82 3.64 4.50
CA TRP A 23 23.11 2.86 3.48
C TRP A 23 21.70 3.39 3.20
N ILE A 24 20.97 3.82 4.23
CA ILE A 24 19.64 4.42 4.05
C ILE A 24 19.74 5.72 3.24
N LEU A 25 20.67 6.62 3.59
CA LEU A 25 20.88 7.87 2.86
C LEU A 25 21.32 7.60 1.42
N LEU A 26 22.21 6.63 1.20
CA LEU A 26 22.72 6.28 -0.11
C LEU A 26 21.63 5.67 -1.00
N LEU A 27 20.82 4.75 -0.48
CA LEU A 27 19.69 4.17 -1.21
C LEU A 27 18.60 5.21 -1.49
N PHE A 28 18.29 6.07 -0.53
CA PHE A 28 17.29 7.12 -0.71
C PHE A 28 17.71 8.13 -1.79
N THR A 29 18.98 8.51 -1.82
CA THR A 29 19.49 9.48 -2.81
C THR A 29 19.69 8.87 -4.19
N LEU A 30 20.25 7.65 -4.31
CA LEU A 30 20.52 7.01 -5.60
C LEU A 30 19.30 6.36 -6.25
N ILE A 31 18.35 5.85 -5.45
CA ILE A 31 17.18 5.13 -5.97
C ILE A 31 15.91 5.92 -5.72
N GLY A 32 15.73 6.45 -4.51
CA GLY A 32 14.52 7.16 -4.12
C GLY A 32 14.26 8.42 -4.94
N ILE A 33 15.24 9.33 -5.04
CA ILE A 33 15.08 10.59 -5.79
C ILE A 33 14.84 10.33 -7.30
N PRO A 34 15.62 9.48 -7.99
CA PRO A 34 15.36 9.17 -9.40
C PRO A 34 14.02 8.47 -9.63
N ALA A 35 13.60 7.56 -8.73
CA ALA A 35 12.30 6.91 -8.84
C ALA A 35 11.15 7.92 -8.73
N VAL A 36 11.23 8.86 -7.79
CA VAL A 36 10.26 9.96 -7.66
C VAL A 36 10.26 10.82 -8.93
N GLN A 37 11.43 11.16 -9.49
CA GLN A 37 11.50 11.93 -10.72
C GLN A 37 10.89 11.19 -11.91
N VAL A 38 11.16 9.88 -12.07
CA VAL A 38 10.56 9.04 -13.11
C VAL A 38 9.03 9.01 -12.97
N ILE A 39 8.52 8.87 -11.74
CA ILE A 39 7.07 8.91 -11.48
C ILE A 39 6.49 10.28 -11.86
N LEU A 40 7.17 11.37 -11.51
CA LEU A 40 6.77 12.73 -11.86
C LEU A 40 6.81 13.02 -13.36
N PHE A 41 7.62 12.29 -14.13
CA PHE A 41 7.62 12.36 -15.60
C PHE A 41 6.38 11.71 -16.23
N TYR A 42 5.79 10.71 -15.58
CA TYR A 42 4.59 10.03 -16.05
C TYR A 42 3.29 10.73 -15.62
N ILE A 43 3.36 11.73 -14.74
CA ILE A 43 2.19 12.50 -14.29
C ILE A 43 2.01 13.72 -15.20
N GLU A 44 0.81 13.87 -15.78
CA GLU A 44 0.44 15.09 -16.49
C GLU A 44 0.36 16.26 -15.50
N MET A 45 1.40 17.10 -15.49
CA MET A 45 1.47 18.21 -14.55
C MET A 45 0.51 19.33 -14.96
N PRO A 46 -0.21 19.92 -13.99
CA PRO A 46 -1.12 21.03 -14.27
C PRO A 46 -0.33 22.28 -14.68
N VAL A 47 -0.80 23.00 -15.70
CA VAL A 47 -0.21 24.29 -16.07
C VAL A 47 -0.68 25.34 -15.07
N ILE A 48 0.25 25.99 -14.39
CA ILE A 48 -0.04 27.08 -13.45
C ILE A 48 0.63 28.34 -13.98
N ASN A 49 -0.14 29.39 -14.23
CA ASN A 49 0.35 30.72 -14.63
C ASN A 49 1.24 30.74 -15.90
N GLY A 50 0.99 29.85 -16.87
CA GLY A 50 1.71 29.86 -18.15
C GLY A 50 3.11 29.24 -18.13
N GLU A 51 3.57 28.69 -17.00
CA GLU A 51 4.78 27.87 -16.92
C GLU A 51 4.41 26.38 -16.83
N LEU A 52 5.04 25.56 -17.69
CA LEU A 52 5.03 24.11 -17.52
C LEU A 52 5.84 23.80 -16.27
N LEU A 53 5.16 23.29 -15.23
CA LEU A 53 5.85 22.63 -14.13
C LEU A 53 6.68 21.50 -14.75
N THR A 54 8.00 21.55 -14.59
CA THR A 54 8.90 20.48 -15.06
C THR A 54 9.28 19.60 -13.88
N PRO A 55 9.44 18.27 -14.07
CA PRO A 55 9.71 17.35 -12.96
C PRO A 55 11.04 17.63 -12.24
N PHE A 56 11.94 18.37 -12.91
CA PHE A 56 13.24 18.76 -12.37
C PHE A 56 13.16 19.81 -11.25
N LEU A 57 12.08 20.60 -11.20
CA LEU A 57 11.85 21.56 -10.12
C LEU A 57 11.07 20.97 -8.93
N ALA A 58 10.89 19.65 -8.85
CA ALA A 58 10.10 18.99 -7.80
C ALA A 58 10.48 19.40 -6.37
N LEU A 59 11.77 19.65 -6.12
CA LEU A 59 12.25 20.08 -4.79
C LEU A 59 11.82 21.50 -4.42
N THR A 60 11.61 22.38 -5.41
CA THR A 60 11.10 23.75 -5.18
C THR A 60 9.62 23.75 -4.79
N TRP A 61 8.87 22.70 -5.14
CA TRP A 61 7.45 22.56 -4.78
C TRP A 61 7.25 22.25 -3.30
N LEU A 62 8.26 21.72 -2.62
CA LEU A 62 8.27 21.54 -1.16
C LEU A 62 8.54 22.86 -0.43
N ALA A 63 9.17 23.84 -1.09
CA ALA A 63 9.52 25.13 -0.50
C ALA A 63 8.42 26.19 -0.67
N ASP A 64 7.58 26.08 -1.73
CA ASP A 64 6.50 27.03 -2.02
C ASP A 64 5.08 26.40 -1.86
N PRO A 65 4.37 26.65 -0.74
CA PRO A 65 3.04 26.08 -0.46
C PRO A 65 1.94 26.43 -1.47
N SER A 66 2.10 27.55 -2.19
CA SER A 66 1.14 28.03 -3.19
C SER A 66 1.13 27.16 -4.47
N ARG A 67 2.23 26.47 -4.76
CA ARG A 67 2.38 25.56 -5.91
C ARG A 67 2.02 24.11 -5.55
N THR A 68 2.13 23.73 -4.27
CA THR A 68 1.92 22.34 -3.81
C THR A 68 0.45 21.88 -3.91
N LEU A 69 -0.51 22.75 -3.58
CA LEU A 69 -1.94 22.41 -3.57
C LEU A 69 -2.52 21.99 -4.94
N PRO A 70 -2.29 22.72 -6.05
CA PRO A 70 -2.76 22.32 -7.37
C PRO A 70 -2.06 21.05 -7.90
N ILE A 71 -0.78 20.85 -7.58
CA ILE A 71 -0.05 19.61 -7.91
C ILE A 71 -0.68 18.42 -7.19
N LEU A 72 -1.00 18.58 -5.90
CA LEU A 72 -1.67 17.53 -5.13
C LEU A 72 -3.03 17.16 -5.74
N LYS A 73 -3.80 18.17 -6.19
CA LYS A 73 -5.09 17.94 -6.86
C LYS A 73 -4.95 17.22 -8.20
N ALA A 74 -3.96 17.59 -9.02
CA ALA A 74 -3.70 16.91 -10.30
C ALA A 74 -3.20 15.47 -10.10
N PHE A 75 -2.37 15.24 -9.08
CA PHE A 75 -1.95 13.90 -8.69
C PHE A 75 -3.14 13.04 -8.25
N MET A 76 -4.04 13.60 -7.44
CA MET A 76 -5.25 12.90 -7.00
C MET A 76 -6.21 12.54 -8.14
N THR A 77 -6.21 13.28 -9.25
CA THR A 77 -7.05 12.98 -10.42
C THR A 77 -6.41 11.99 -11.39
N THR A 78 -5.14 11.65 -11.22
CA THR A 78 -4.44 10.73 -12.12
C THR A 78 -4.97 9.30 -11.96
N ASP A 79 -5.10 8.55 -13.05
CA ASP A 79 -5.62 7.17 -13.03
C ASP A 79 -4.79 6.24 -12.14
N LEU A 80 -3.47 6.43 -12.11
CA LEU A 80 -2.57 5.69 -11.22
C LEU A 80 -2.94 5.88 -9.75
N PHE A 81 -3.24 7.12 -9.33
CA PHE A 81 -3.64 7.40 -7.95
C PHE A 81 -5.03 6.81 -7.65
N ARG A 82 -5.97 6.93 -8.59
CA ARG A 82 -7.32 6.37 -8.45
C ARG A 82 -7.30 4.86 -8.28
N ILE A 83 -6.49 4.16 -9.07
CA ILE A 83 -6.32 2.70 -8.99
C ILE A 83 -5.57 2.28 -7.71
N ALA A 84 -4.47 2.96 -7.37
CA ALA A 84 -3.59 2.52 -6.30
C ALA A 84 -4.07 2.93 -4.89
N ALA A 85 -4.53 4.16 -4.73
CA ALA A 85 -4.82 4.75 -3.43
C ALA A 85 -6.32 4.84 -3.15
N PHE A 86 -7.05 5.72 -3.85
CA PHE A 86 -8.46 5.99 -3.59
C PHE A 86 -9.18 6.40 -4.88
N PRO A 87 -10.29 5.76 -5.27
CA PRO A 87 -11.07 4.75 -4.54
C PRO A 87 -10.64 3.28 -4.74
N GLY A 88 -9.54 3.01 -5.44
CA GLY A 88 -9.15 1.67 -5.89
C GLY A 88 -8.60 0.71 -4.82
N PHE A 89 -7.58 -0.07 -5.19
CA PHE A 89 -7.13 -1.25 -4.45
C PHE A 89 -6.63 -0.93 -3.03
N GLY A 90 -5.84 0.13 -2.84
CA GLY A 90 -5.30 0.50 -1.53
C GLY A 90 -6.41 0.81 -0.51
N PHE A 91 -7.43 1.57 -0.93
CA PHE A 91 -8.60 1.86 -0.11
C PHE A 91 -9.36 0.59 0.27
N ALA A 92 -9.64 -0.29 -0.71
CA ALA A 92 -10.31 -1.55 -0.44
C ALA A 92 -9.50 -2.47 0.49
N ALA A 93 -8.18 -2.54 0.31
CA ALA A 93 -7.29 -3.31 1.16
C ALA A 93 -7.29 -2.78 2.60
N LEU A 94 -7.26 -1.46 2.80
CA LEU A 94 -7.35 -0.84 4.12
C LEU A 94 -8.69 -1.11 4.80
N ILE A 95 -9.80 -1.02 4.07
CA ILE A 95 -11.13 -1.38 4.59
C ILE A 95 -11.16 -2.85 4.99
N ALA A 96 -10.72 -3.76 4.12
CA ALA A 96 -10.71 -5.19 4.41
C ALA A 96 -9.87 -5.49 5.66
N ALA A 97 -8.70 -4.87 5.76
CA ALA A 97 -7.80 -5.03 6.89
C ALA A 97 -8.44 -4.48 8.20
N GLY A 98 -9.12 -3.33 8.14
CA GLY A 98 -9.90 -2.79 9.25
C GLY A 98 -11.07 -3.69 9.66
N THR A 99 -11.79 -4.25 8.69
CA THR A 99 -12.89 -5.20 8.94
C THR A 99 -12.39 -6.44 9.64
N ILE A 100 -11.24 -7.01 9.25
CA ILE A 100 -10.63 -8.18 9.92
C ILE A 100 -10.35 -7.86 11.40
N PHE A 101 -9.83 -6.67 11.70
CA PHE A 101 -9.54 -6.26 13.06
C PHE A 101 -10.82 -6.12 13.90
N ILE A 102 -11.83 -5.44 13.34
CA ILE A 102 -13.14 -5.26 13.99
C ILE A 102 -13.83 -6.60 14.21
N GLU A 103 -13.86 -7.47 13.20
CA GLU A 103 -14.47 -8.79 13.25
C GLU A 103 -13.88 -9.62 14.41
N ARG A 104 -12.55 -9.67 14.54
CA ARG A 104 -11.90 -10.36 15.67
C ARG A 104 -12.34 -9.82 17.02
N LYS A 105 -12.46 -8.50 17.14
CA LYS A 105 -12.88 -7.86 18.40
C LYS A 105 -14.36 -8.11 18.70
N MET A 106 -15.22 -8.12 17.67
CA MET A 106 -16.64 -8.43 17.80
C MET A 106 -16.86 -9.89 18.17
N LEU A 107 -16.20 -10.83 17.49
CA LEU A 107 -16.29 -12.26 17.79
C LEU A 107 -15.78 -12.58 19.19
N ALA A 108 -14.72 -11.92 19.63
CA ALA A 108 -14.22 -12.07 21.01
C ALA A 108 -15.26 -11.63 22.05
N LYS A 109 -15.89 -10.46 21.84
CA LYS A 109 -16.97 -9.97 22.71
C LYS A 109 -18.17 -10.91 22.75
N LEU A 110 -18.56 -11.48 21.60
CA LEU A 110 -19.64 -12.46 21.52
C LEU A 110 -19.32 -13.72 22.34
N GLN A 111 -18.05 -14.13 22.34
CA GLN A 111 -17.55 -15.31 23.06
C GLN A 111 -17.13 -15.02 24.51
N LEU A 112 -17.46 -13.83 25.05
CA LEU A 112 -17.06 -13.40 26.40
C LEU A 112 -15.55 -13.49 26.66
N ARG A 113 -14.73 -13.25 25.63
CA ARG A 113 -13.26 -13.13 25.75
C ARG A 113 -12.76 -11.81 25.22
N VAL A 114 -11.55 -11.44 25.60
CA VAL A 114 -10.90 -10.22 25.10
C VAL A 114 -10.26 -10.53 23.74
N GLY A 115 -10.49 -9.65 22.76
CA GLY A 115 -9.85 -9.71 21.45
C GLY A 115 -8.36 -9.31 21.51
N PRO A 116 -7.74 -9.01 20.36
CA PRO A 116 -6.36 -8.53 20.33
C PRO A 116 -6.18 -7.30 21.24
N PHE A 117 -5.28 -7.39 22.22
CA PHE A 117 -5.03 -6.30 23.19
C PHE A 117 -3.55 -5.95 23.34
N TYR A 118 -2.65 -6.93 23.20
CA TYR A 118 -1.23 -6.78 23.50
C TYR A 118 -0.38 -6.18 22.36
N CYS A 119 -0.75 -6.40 21.10
CA CYS A 119 0.00 -5.91 19.93
C CYS A 119 -0.29 -4.41 19.67
N GLY A 120 0.22 -3.54 20.55
CA GLY A 120 0.12 -2.09 20.46
C GLY A 120 -0.46 -1.45 21.72
N LYS A 121 -0.08 -0.20 22.01
CA LYS A 121 -0.53 0.53 23.22
C LYS A 121 -2.02 0.85 23.22
N VAL A 122 -2.63 0.95 22.04
CA VAL A 122 -4.06 1.22 21.87
C VAL A 122 -4.71 -0.08 21.37
N GLU A 123 -5.32 -0.82 22.28
CA GLU A 123 -6.20 -1.99 22.03
C GLU A 123 -5.76 -2.95 20.89
N GLY A 124 -4.45 -3.20 20.73
CA GLY A 124 -3.98 -4.14 19.72
C GLY A 124 -4.00 -3.65 18.26
N ILE A 125 -4.07 -2.35 17.96
CA ILE A 125 -4.14 -1.82 16.57
C ILE A 125 -2.98 -2.33 15.68
N LEU A 126 -1.79 -2.54 16.23
CA LEU A 126 -0.64 -3.03 15.47
C LEU A 126 -0.74 -4.53 15.13
N GLN A 127 -1.75 -5.24 15.64
CA GLN A 127 -1.98 -6.65 15.31
C GLN A 127 -2.09 -6.88 13.80
N LEU A 128 -2.80 -5.99 13.10
CA LEU A 128 -3.01 -6.11 11.65
C LEU A 128 -1.68 -6.00 10.88
N MET A 129 -0.84 -5.05 11.28
CA MET A 129 0.52 -4.93 10.72
C MET A 129 1.37 -6.15 11.05
N GLY A 130 1.28 -6.67 12.28
CA GLY A 130 1.98 -7.87 12.70
C GLY A 130 1.57 -9.12 11.91
N ASP A 131 0.28 -9.27 11.62
CA ASP A 131 -0.23 -10.36 10.79
C ASP A 131 0.27 -10.25 9.35
N GLY A 132 0.29 -9.05 8.77
CA GLY A 132 0.86 -8.80 7.44
C GLY A 132 2.34 -9.14 7.38
N LEU A 133 3.14 -8.62 8.33
CA LEU A 133 4.57 -8.90 8.41
C LEU A 133 4.85 -10.40 8.59
N LYS A 134 4.07 -11.08 9.43
CA LYS A 134 4.16 -12.53 9.62
C LYS A 134 3.91 -13.29 8.32
N LEU A 135 2.94 -12.88 7.51
CA LEU A 135 2.61 -13.54 6.26
C LEU A 135 3.69 -13.32 5.20
N ILE A 136 4.28 -12.12 5.12
CA ILE A 136 5.37 -11.81 4.18
C ILE A 136 6.64 -12.56 4.56
N SER A 137 6.94 -12.71 5.85
CA SER A 137 8.12 -13.43 6.34
C SER A 137 7.97 -14.95 6.27
N LYS A 138 6.81 -15.49 5.91
CA LYS A 138 6.61 -16.93 5.78
C LYS A 138 7.23 -17.47 4.50
N GLU A 139 7.84 -18.64 4.61
CA GLU A 139 8.30 -19.40 3.45
C GLU A 139 7.11 -19.94 2.66
N ILE A 140 7.20 -19.83 1.34
CA ILE A 140 6.18 -20.34 0.41
C ILE A 140 6.51 -21.79 0.10
N ILE A 141 5.80 -22.71 0.76
CA ILE A 141 5.96 -24.15 0.54
C ILE A 141 4.98 -24.60 -0.55
N ILE A 142 5.52 -25.02 -1.70
CA ILE A 142 4.73 -25.52 -2.84
C ILE A 142 4.77 -27.05 -2.81
N PRO A 143 3.60 -27.76 -2.82
CA PRO A 143 3.57 -29.21 -2.84
C PRO A 143 4.28 -29.80 -4.07
N ALA A 144 5.04 -30.87 -3.88
CA ALA A 144 5.84 -31.47 -4.97
C ALA A 144 5.01 -32.02 -6.14
N LYS A 145 3.73 -32.38 -5.90
CA LYS A 145 2.80 -32.88 -6.92
C LYS A 145 1.92 -31.79 -7.54
N ALA A 146 2.06 -30.53 -7.12
CA ALA A 146 1.20 -29.45 -7.61
C ALA A 146 1.78 -28.81 -8.88
N ASP A 147 0.88 -28.39 -9.78
CA ASP A 147 1.24 -27.58 -10.94
C ASP A 147 1.67 -26.18 -10.49
N LYS A 148 2.98 -25.96 -10.48
CA LYS A 148 3.59 -24.67 -10.09
C LYS A 148 2.96 -23.44 -10.75
N PRO A 149 2.72 -23.39 -12.08
CA PRO A 149 2.18 -22.19 -12.69
C PRO A 149 0.76 -21.87 -12.22
N ILE A 150 -0.09 -22.89 -12.06
CA ILE A 150 -1.48 -22.71 -11.61
C ILE A 150 -1.50 -22.30 -10.13
N PHE A 151 -0.64 -22.89 -9.30
CA PHE A 151 -0.54 -22.56 -7.88
C PHE A 151 -0.19 -21.09 -7.64
N TRP A 152 0.66 -20.50 -8.48
CA TRP A 152 0.99 -19.08 -8.43
C TRP A 152 -0.05 -18.18 -9.11
N ALA A 153 -0.59 -18.61 -10.25
CA ALA A 153 -1.55 -17.82 -11.01
C ALA A 153 -2.90 -17.68 -10.29
N ALA A 154 -3.34 -18.72 -9.57
CA ALA A 154 -4.65 -18.70 -8.92
C ALA A 154 -4.80 -17.52 -7.94
N PRO A 155 -3.95 -17.33 -6.91
CA PRO A 155 -4.06 -16.17 -6.01
C PRO A 155 -4.00 -14.82 -6.73
N VAL A 156 -3.19 -14.71 -7.79
CA VAL A 156 -3.07 -13.47 -8.56
C VAL A 156 -4.35 -13.16 -9.31
N ILE A 157 -4.97 -14.15 -9.96
CA ILE A 157 -6.25 -14.00 -10.66
C ILE A 157 -7.35 -13.63 -9.66
N PHE A 158 -7.39 -14.26 -8.48
CA PHE A 158 -8.35 -13.90 -7.42
C PHE A 158 -8.23 -12.43 -7.01
N VAL A 159 -7.01 -11.96 -6.75
CA VAL A 159 -6.77 -10.56 -6.37
C VAL A 159 -7.09 -9.61 -7.53
N ALA A 160 -6.75 -9.98 -8.76
CA ALA A 160 -7.04 -9.18 -9.95
C ALA A 160 -8.55 -9.01 -10.17
N THR A 161 -9.33 -10.08 -10.05
CA THR A 161 -10.80 -10.03 -10.18
C THR A 161 -11.42 -9.22 -9.05
N ALA A 162 -10.94 -9.37 -7.81
CA ALA A 162 -11.39 -8.55 -6.68
C ALA A 162 -11.08 -7.05 -6.88
N ALA A 163 -9.90 -6.73 -7.42
CA ALA A 163 -9.52 -5.35 -7.73
C ALA A 163 -10.36 -4.77 -8.88
N ALA A 164 -10.67 -5.58 -9.90
CA ALA A 164 -11.55 -5.18 -11.00
C ALA A 164 -12.97 -4.85 -10.51
N PHE A 165 -13.49 -5.61 -9.55
CA PHE A 165 -14.79 -5.33 -8.94
C PHE A 165 -14.81 -3.97 -8.22
N VAL A 166 -13.77 -3.67 -7.43
CA VAL A 166 -13.65 -2.39 -6.71
C VAL A 166 -13.56 -1.20 -7.66
N ALA A 167 -12.91 -1.37 -8.82
CA ALA A 167 -12.74 -0.30 -9.80
C ALA A 167 -14.06 0.27 -10.34
N LEU A 168 -15.14 -0.53 -10.32
CA LEU A 168 -16.47 -0.15 -10.79
C LEU A 168 -17.34 0.53 -9.73
N ILE A 169 -16.93 0.52 -8.46
CA ILE A 169 -17.74 1.06 -7.36
C ILE A 169 -17.44 2.58 -7.22
N PRO A 170 -18.42 3.46 -7.43
CA PRO A 170 -18.25 4.89 -7.21
C PRO A 170 -18.28 5.19 -5.71
N VAL A 171 -17.24 5.85 -5.19
CA VAL A 171 -17.19 6.26 -3.76
C VAL A 171 -17.77 7.66 -3.57
N ALA A 172 -17.65 8.53 -4.56
CA ALA A 172 -18.25 9.87 -4.59
C ALA A 172 -18.50 10.30 -6.05
N PRO A 173 -19.30 11.35 -6.31
CA PRO A 173 -19.49 11.89 -7.66
C PRO A 173 -18.14 12.27 -8.31
N GLY A 174 -17.84 11.68 -9.47
CA GLY A 174 -16.56 11.87 -10.17
C GLY A 174 -15.36 11.11 -9.57
N TRP A 175 -15.58 10.31 -8.52
CA TRP A 175 -14.58 9.44 -7.89
C TRP A 175 -14.94 7.98 -8.13
N VAL A 176 -14.64 7.54 -9.34
CA VAL A 176 -14.72 6.15 -9.80
C VAL A 176 -13.44 5.85 -10.59
N VAL A 177 -12.95 4.61 -10.53
CA VAL A 177 -11.73 4.23 -11.25
C VAL A 177 -12.06 3.98 -12.72
N ALA A 178 -13.11 3.21 -13.00
CA ALA A 178 -13.60 2.95 -14.33
C ALA A 178 -15.08 3.33 -14.41
N ASP A 179 -15.36 4.47 -15.04
CA ASP A 179 -16.72 4.88 -15.37
C ASP A 179 -17.14 4.19 -16.67
N VAL A 180 -18.09 3.26 -16.57
CA VAL A 180 -18.56 2.45 -17.70
C VAL A 180 -20.07 2.59 -17.76
N ASP A 181 -20.62 2.90 -18.94
CA ASP A 181 -22.07 3.05 -19.17
C ASP A 181 -22.87 1.82 -18.71
N VAL A 182 -22.25 0.63 -18.81
CA VAL A 182 -22.81 -0.66 -18.38
C VAL A 182 -22.23 -1.16 -17.05
N GLY A 183 -21.95 -0.26 -16.11
CA GLY A 183 -21.27 -0.57 -14.83
C GLY A 183 -21.92 -1.70 -14.03
N LEU A 184 -23.25 -1.73 -13.92
CA LEU A 184 -23.95 -2.80 -13.20
C LEU A 184 -23.79 -4.17 -13.87
N LEU A 185 -23.85 -4.23 -15.19
CA LEU A 185 -23.66 -5.47 -15.95
C LEU A 185 -22.21 -5.96 -15.85
N ALA A 186 -21.24 -5.04 -15.87
CA ALA A 186 -19.84 -5.34 -15.64
C ALA A 186 -19.61 -5.91 -14.23
N VAL A 187 -20.28 -5.38 -13.20
CA VAL A 187 -20.25 -5.94 -11.85
C VAL A 187 -20.75 -7.39 -11.82
N PHE A 188 -21.91 -7.67 -12.44
CA PHE A 188 -22.43 -9.04 -12.50
C PHE A 188 -21.52 -9.99 -13.28
N ALA A 189 -20.90 -9.52 -14.36
CA ALA A 189 -19.94 -10.30 -15.14
C ALA A 189 -18.70 -10.68 -14.30
N ILE A 190 -18.18 -9.74 -13.52
CA ILE A 190 -17.02 -9.96 -12.63
C ILE A 190 -17.38 -10.93 -11.50
N ILE A 191 -18.57 -10.77 -10.88
CA ILE A 191 -19.05 -11.70 -9.86
C ILE A 191 -19.22 -13.10 -10.43
N GLY A 192 -19.75 -13.24 -11.65
CA GLY A 192 -19.91 -14.54 -12.31
C GLY A 192 -18.59 -15.21 -12.70
N PHE A 193 -17.51 -14.43 -12.88
CA PHE A 193 -16.16 -14.95 -13.09
C PHE A 193 -15.46 -15.29 -11.76
N PHE A 194 -15.94 -14.75 -10.65
CA PHE A 194 -15.44 -15.10 -9.32
C PHE A 194 -15.88 -16.54 -9.01
N PRO A 195 -14.94 -17.46 -8.72
CA PRO A 195 -15.28 -18.85 -8.44
C PRO A 195 -15.96 -19.03 -7.07
#